data_AF-A0A355S1F1-F1
#
_entry.id   AF-A0A355S1F1-F1
#
_cell.length_a   1.000
_cell.length_b   1.000
_cell.length_c   1.000
_cell.angle_alpha   90.00
_cell.angle_beta   90.00
_cell.angle_gamma   90.00
#
_symmetry.space_group_name_H-M   'P 1'
#
loop_
_entity.id
_entity.type
_entity.pdbx_description
1 polymer ?
#
loop_
_entity_poly.entity_id
_entity_poly.type
_entity_poly.pdbx_seq_one_letter_code
_entity_poly.pdbx_strand_id
1 'polypeptide(L)'
;MKKDHVHMLKRSLGYVAASILFASNVLNPVTASALGGFDLNSSVISNAINEYSVDIAPGVSESRYSFEDREGKMTEAFVVEMDMDNPEVSIEAGTPNNGVIFGTQTVRQQAAAESQEGHMVVAAVNGDFYNMANGEPFGIVFKDGREVKPGMFSDWRFFAITKDRKAVIGDVNYYN
;
A
#
# COMPACT_ATOMS: atom_id res chain seq x y z
N MET A 1 -2.36 10.82 75.05
CA MET A 1 -1.45 10.09 75.95
C MET A 1 -0.57 9.18 75.10
N LYS A 2 0.75 9.41 75.15
CA LYS A 2 1.93 8.60 74.76
C LYS A 2 1.91 7.61 73.58
N LYS A 3 2.92 7.83 72.71
CA LYS A 3 3.68 6.91 71.83
C LYS A 3 3.77 5.48 72.39
N ASP A 4 3.87 4.49 71.49
CA ASP A 4 4.97 3.52 71.57
C ASP A 4 5.40 3.00 70.18
N HIS A 5 6.72 3.06 70.01
CA HIS A 5 7.51 2.63 68.88
C HIS A 5 7.86 1.14 69.00
N VAL A 6 7.89 0.44 67.86
CA VAL A 6 8.94 -0.49 67.42
C VAL A 6 9.28 -1.70 68.32
N HIS A 7 8.95 -2.90 67.83
CA HIS A 7 9.77 -4.11 67.94
C HIS A 7 9.79 -4.79 66.57
N MET A 8 10.78 -4.54 65.70
CA MET A 8 12.03 -5.29 65.55
C MET A 8 11.88 -6.83 65.37
N LEU A 9 12.03 -7.23 64.11
CA LEU A 9 13.07 -8.17 63.64
C LEU A 9 12.80 -9.71 63.66
N LYS A 10 12.88 -10.26 62.43
CA LYS A 10 13.46 -11.55 61.99
C LYS A 10 12.50 -12.64 61.48
N ARG A 11 12.40 -12.75 60.14
CA ARG A 11 12.42 -13.99 59.32
C ARG A 11 12.45 -13.55 57.85
N SER A 12 13.65 -13.34 57.30
CA SER A 12 14.46 -14.28 56.49
C SER A 12 14.22 -14.13 54.99
N LEU A 13 15.23 -13.55 54.35
CA LEU A 13 15.58 -13.53 52.92
C LEU A 13 15.01 -14.66 52.05
N GLY A 14 14.57 -14.27 50.84
CA GLY A 14 14.63 -15.10 49.63
C GLY A 14 13.89 -14.42 48.46
N TYR A 15 14.59 -13.70 47.58
CA TYR A 15 14.83 -14.06 46.16
C TYR A 15 13.52 -14.03 45.31
N VAL A 16 13.32 -13.28 44.22
CA VAL A 16 14.18 -12.73 43.17
C VAL A 16 13.41 -11.61 42.46
N ALA A 17 14.12 -10.60 41.96
CA ALA A 17 13.63 -9.57 41.08
C ALA A 17 12.90 -10.12 39.84
N ALA A 18 11.67 -9.67 39.57
CA ALA A 18 11.08 -9.77 38.24
C ALA A 18 11.25 -8.40 37.56
N SER A 19 12.23 -8.40 36.67
CA SER A 19 12.79 -7.31 35.89
C SER A 19 11.74 -6.49 35.16
N ILE A 20 11.96 -5.18 35.20
CA ILE A 20 11.44 -4.20 34.25
C ILE A 20 11.85 -4.64 32.84
N LEU A 21 10.90 -5.08 32.02
CA LEU A 21 11.00 -5.12 30.56
C LEU A 21 9.59 -4.87 29.99
N PHE A 22 9.09 -3.66 30.17
CA PHE A 22 8.28 -3.09 29.09
C PHE A 22 9.29 -2.75 27.99
N ALA A 23 9.62 -3.77 27.19
CA ALA A 23 10.24 -3.56 25.89
C ALA A 23 9.30 -2.61 25.15
N SER A 24 9.73 -1.36 25.05
CA SER A 24 9.22 -0.40 24.11
C SER A 24 9.30 -1.06 22.73
N ASN A 25 8.20 -1.65 22.29
CA ASN A 25 7.94 -1.86 20.87
C ASN A 25 7.74 -0.46 20.30
N VAL A 26 8.84 0.26 20.13
CA VAL A 26 8.91 1.31 19.12
C VAL A 26 8.82 0.52 17.83
N LEU A 27 7.59 0.35 17.33
CA LEU A 27 7.38 0.09 15.93
C LEU A 27 8.08 1.27 15.25
N ASN A 28 9.31 1.07 14.80
CA ASN A 28 9.87 1.96 13.81
C ASN A 28 8.95 1.73 12.61
N PRO A 29 8.13 2.70 12.18
CA PRO A 29 7.57 2.58 10.85
C PRO A 29 8.79 2.49 9.94
N VAL A 30 8.96 1.32 9.30
CA VAL A 30 9.82 1.26 8.13
C VAL A 30 9.07 2.12 7.14
N THR A 31 9.49 3.38 7.01
CA THR A 31 9.10 4.22 5.90
C THR A 31 9.73 3.58 4.67
N ALA A 32 9.11 2.53 4.15
CA ALA A 32 9.36 2.04 2.82
C ALA A 32 8.71 3.04 1.88
N SER A 33 9.37 4.18 1.70
CA SER A 33 8.99 5.10 0.65
C SER A 33 9.44 4.48 -0.66
N ALA A 34 8.49 4.16 -1.53
CA ALA A 34 8.71 3.73 -2.90
C ALA A 34 9.49 4.79 -3.71
N LEU A 35 9.59 6.03 -3.22
CA LEU A 35 10.47 7.07 -3.78
C LEU A 35 11.52 7.66 -2.82
N GLY A 36 11.37 7.50 -1.51
CA GLY A 36 12.04 8.39 -0.56
C GLY A 36 11.59 9.86 -0.72
N GLY A 37 12.29 10.78 -0.07
CA GLY A 37 12.27 12.19 -0.52
C GLY A 37 12.92 12.33 -1.89
N PHE A 38 12.81 13.49 -2.55
CA PHE A 38 13.41 13.74 -3.88
C PHE A 38 14.76 13.01 -4.13
N ASP A 39 14.75 11.97 -4.98
CA ASP A 39 15.99 11.41 -5.49
C ASP A 39 16.53 12.33 -6.59
N LEU A 40 17.42 13.25 -6.20
CA LEU A 40 18.11 14.16 -7.13
C LEU A 40 19.04 13.43 -8.12
N ASN A 41 19.24 12.11 -7.98
CA ASN A 41 19.92 11.29 -8.99
C ASN A 41 18.94 10.72 -10.03
N SER A 42 17.65 11.03 -9.93
CA SER A 42 16.63 10.59 -10.88
C SER A 42 17.03 10.93 -12.32
N SER A 43 16.84 9.95 -13.21
CA SER A 43 17.01 10.15 -14.65
C SER A 43 15.94 11.07 -15.25
N VAL A 44 14.85 11.33 -14.51
CA VAL A 44 13.69 12.09 -14.97
C VAL A 44 13.70 13.50 -14.40
N ILE A 45 14.06 13.66 -13.13
CA ILE A 45 14.00 14.95 -12.42
C ILE A 45 15.28 15.74 -12.68
N SER A 46 15.16 17.01 -13.08
CA SER A 46 16.28 17.95 -13.21
C SER A 46 16.34 18.93 -12.04
N ASN A 47 15.19 19.44 -11.61
CA ASN A 47 15.09 20.39 -10.50
C ASN A 47 13.86 20.09 -9.63
N ALA A 48 14.08 19.81 -8.35
CA ALA A 48 13.02 19.62 -7.36
C ALA A 48 12.37 20.96 -7.00
N ILE A 49 11.04 21.02 -6.94
CA ILE A 49 10.31 22.27 -6.61
C ILE A 49 9.53 22.11 -5.31
N ASN A 50 8.68 21.09 -5.21
CA ASN A 50 7.86 20.87 -4.02
C ASN A 50 7.60 19.39 -3.78
N GLU A 51 7.58 19.00 -2.51
CA GLU A 51 7.18 17.67 -2.04
C GLU A 51 6.16 17.85 -0.91
N TYR A 52 5.06 17.13 -1.01
CA TYR A 52 4.04 17.02 0.03
C TYR A 52 3.79 15.54 0.28
N SER A 53 3.71 15.14 1.55
CA SER A 53 3.39 13.76 1.93
C SER A 53 2.43 13.75 3.12
N VAL A 54 1.46 12.84 3.09
CA VAL A 54 0.46 12.67 4.14
C VAL A 54 0.00 11.22 4.26
N ASP A 55 -0.19 10.75 5.48
CA ASP A 55 -0.84 9.45 5.72
C ASP A 55 -2.35 9.57 5.46
N ILE A 56 -2.88 8.72 4.57
CA ILE A 56 -4.29 8.72 4.18
C ILE A 56 -5.08 7.55 4.78
N ALA A 57 -4.38 6.51 5.25
CA ALA A 57 -4.91 5.40 6.06
C ALA A 57 -3.75 4.70 6.81
N PRO A 58 -4.01 3.84 7.81
CA PRO A 58 -2.95 3.03 8.43
C PRO A 58 -2.15 2.22 7.40
N GLY A 59 -0.86 2.49 7.28
CA GLY A 59 0.03 1.84 6.30
C GLY A 59 -0.15 2.32 4.86
N VAL A 60 -0.82 3.45 4.62
CA VAL A 60 -0.95 4.06 3.28
C VAL A 60 -0.68 5.57 3.34
N SER A 61 0.26 6.04 2.53
CA SER A 61 0.57 7.46 2.37
C SER A 61 0.37 7.93 0.93
N GLU A 62 0.03 9.20 0.77
CA GLU A 62 0.04 9.91 -0.50
C GLU A 62 1.19 10.92 -0.51
N SER A 63 1.95 10.93 -1.61
CA SER A 63 2.96 11.93 -1.88
C SER A 63 2.71 12.64 -3.22
N ARG A 64 2.89 13.95 -3.24
CA ARG A 64 2.85 14.78 -4.44
C ARG A 64 4.20 15.46 -4.64
N TYR A 65 4.74 15.30 -5.84
CA TYR A 65 6.00 15.90 -6.26
C TYR A 65 5.73 16.88 -7.40
N SER A 66 6.27 18.09 -7.29
CA SER A 66 6.36 19.05 -8.40
C SER A 66 7.84 19.26 -8.72
N PHE A 67 8.20 19.16 -10.00
CA PHE A 67 9.58 19.29 -10.44
C PHE A 67 9.67 19.73 -11.90
N GLU A 68 10.84 20.21 -12.29
CA GLU A 68 11.22 20.33 -13.70
C GLU A 68 11.88 19.02 -14.14
N ASP A 69 11.47 18.47 -15.27
CA ASP A 69 12.11 17.30 -15.86
C ASP A 69 13.36 17.69 -16.66
N ARG A 70 14.09 16.69 -17.19
CA ARG A 70 15.31 16.94 -17.97
C ARG A 70 15.09 17.60 -19.33
N GLU A 71 13.85 17.72 -19.79
CA GLU A 71 13.48 18.47 -21.00
C GLU A 71 13.10 19.92 -20.68
N GLY A 72 13.16 20.32 -19.41
CA GLY A 72 12.83 21.67 -18.95
C GLY A 72 11.33 21.88 -18.72
N LYS A 73 10.54 20.80 -18.65
CA LYS A 73 9.08 20.88 -18.49
C LYS A 73 8.69 20.71 -17.03
N MET A 74 7.73 21.53 -16.60
CA MET A 74 7.06 21.40 -15.31
C MET A 74 6.20 20.14 -15.27
N THR A 75 6.48 19.26 -14.30
CA THR A 75 5.83 17.97 -14.14
C THR A 75 5.34 17.78 -12.71
N GLU A 76 4.18 17.14 -12.56
CA GLU A 76 3.65 16.70 -11.27
C GLU A 76 3.50 15.18 -11.25
N ALA A 77 3.89 14.57 -10.14
CA ALA A 77 3.68 13.16 -9.85
C ALA A 77 2.84 12.99 -8.58
N PHE A 78 1.89 12.06 -8.63
CA PHE A 78 1.04 11.64 -7.51
C PHE A 78 1.32 10.18 -7.23
N VAL A 79 1.67 9.88 -5.99
CA VAL A 79 2.21 8.57 -5.60
C VAL A 79 1.49 8.11 -4.36
N VAL A 80 1.03 6.86 -4.39
CA VAL A 80 0.47 6.20 -3.21
C VAL A 80 1.43 5.10 -2.83
N GLU A 81 1.90 5.14 -1.59
CA GLU A 81 2.78 4.13 -1.01
C GLU A 81 1.97 3.28 -0.02
N MET A 82 2.14 1.96 -0.08
CA MET A 82 1.45 1.02 0.77
C MET A 82 2.48 0.14 1.48
N ASP A 83 2.34 0.03 2.81
CA ASP A 83 3.05 -0.95 3.61
C ASP A 83 2.51 -2.35 3.32
N MET A 84 3.28 -3.14 2.57
CA MET A 84 2.91 -4.50 2.20
C MET A 84 2.90 -5.47 3.39
N ASP A 85 3.62 -5.15 4.47
CA ASP A 85 3.67 -5.94 5.71
C ASP A 85 2.43 -5.69 6.59
N ASN A 86 1.72 -4.57 6.40
CA ASN A 86 0.48 -4.30 7.11
C ASN A 86 -0.66 -5.19 6.56
N PRO A 87 -1.18 -6.16 7.33
CA PRO A 87 -2.16 -7.11 6.84
C PRO A 87 -3.53 -6.49 6.54
N GLU A 88 -3.83 -5.30 7.04
CA GLU A 88 -5.14 -4.63 6.90
C GLU A 88 -5.30 -3.89 5.56
N VAL A 89 -4.23 -3.78 4.77
CA VAL A 89 -4.23 -3.14 3.46
C VAL A 89 -3.81 -4.15 2.38
N SER A 90 -4.38 -3.99 1.19
CA SER A 90 -4.10 -4.82 0.00
C SER A 90 -4.32 -4.02 -1.29
N ILE A 91 -3.70 -4.48 -2.38
CA ILE A 91 -4.02 -4.01 -3.74
C ILE A 91 -4.85 -5.08 -4.43
N GLU A 92 -5.92 -4.66 -5.09
CA GLU A 92 -6.83 -5.54 -5.83
C GLU A 92 -7.22 -4.95 -7.18
N ALA A 93 -7.75 -5.78 -8.06
CA ALA A 93 -8.28 -5.34 -9.34
C ALA A 93 -9.70 -4.79 -9.16
N GLY A 94 -9.91 -3.53 -9.55
CA GLY A 94 -11.23 -2.94 -9.73
C GLY A 94 -11.82 -3.30 -11.09
N THR A 95 -13.13 -3.57 -11.13
CA THR A 95 -13.88 -3.82 -12.35
C THR A 95 -15.18 -3.01 -12.38
N PRO A 96 -15.78 -2.76 -13.56
CA PRO A 96 -17.05 -2.05 -13.66
C PRO A 96 -18.13 -2.66 -12.75
N ASN A 97 -18.68 -1.84 -11.86
CA ASN A 97 -19.71 -2.20 -10.88
C ASN A 97 -19.32 -3.36 -9.96
N ASN A 98 -18.02 -3.55 -9.67
CA ASN A 98 -17.52 -4.69 -8.91
C ASN A 98 -18.00 -6.04 -9.51
N GLY A 99 -18.10 -6.09 -10.85
CA GLY A 99 -18.66 -7.21 -11.59
C GLY A 99 -17.61 -7.95 -12.42
N VAL A 100 -18.07 -8.96 -13.17
CA VAL A 100 -17.22 -9.72 -14.11
C VAL A 100 -17.56 -9.44 -15.57
N ILE A 101 -18.52 -8.56 -15.82
CA ILE A 101 -18.92 -8.17 -17.17
C ILE A 101 -18.01 -7.04 -17.64
N PHE A 102 -17.45 -7.18 -18.83
CA PHE A 102 -16.63 -6.13 -19.43
C PHE A 102 -17.45 -4.87 -19.68
N GLY A 103 -16.79 -3.73 -19.55
CA GLY A 103 -17.41 -2.43 -19.68
C GLY A 103 -16.46 -1.34 -19.22
N THR A 104 -16.96 -0.11 -19.20
CA THR A 104 -16.20 1.03 -18.73
C THR A 104 -16.93 1.70 -17.57
N GLN A 105 -16.14 2.17 -16.62
CA GLN A 105 -16.61 2.94 -15.49
C GLN A 105 -15.46 3.81 -15.01
N THR A 106 -15.76 5.04 -14.58
CA THR A 106 -14.72 5.93 -14.07
C THR A 106 -14.05 5.31 -12.83
N VAL A 107 -12.76 5.59 -12.61
CA VAL A 107 -12.02 5.07 -11.44
C VAL A 107 -12.75 5.37 -10.13
N ARG A 108 -13.30 6.59 -9.99
CA ARG A 108 -14.09 6.99 -8.82
C ARG A 108 -15.33 6.10 -8.62
N GLN A 109 -16.03 5.75 -9.70
CA GLN A 109 -17.23 4.91 -9.60
C GLN A 109 -16.87 3.43 -9.34
N GLN A 110 -15.76 2.93 -9.89
CA GLN A 110 -15.27 1.58 -9.54
C GLN A 110 -14.89 1.52 -8.05
N ALA A 111 -14.14 2.50 -7.56
CA ALA A 111 -13.79 2.60 -6.14
C ALA A 111 -15.03 2.66 -5.24
N ALA A 112 -16.07 3.40 -5.66
CA ALA A 112 -17.34 3.47 -4.93
C ALA A 112 -18.13 2.16 -4.97
N ALA A 113 -18.07 1.40 -6.06
CA ALA A 113 -18.74 0.11 -6.19
C ALA A 113 -18.03 -1.00 -5.38
N GLU A 114 -16.73 -0.86 -5.19
CA GLU A 114 -15.91 -1.77 -4.39
C GLU A 114 -16.02 -1.49 -2.88
N SER A 115 -16.20 -0.21 -2.52
CA SER A 115 -16.30 0.23 -1.13
C SER A 115 -17.59 -0.25 -0.47
N GLN A 116 -17.45 -1.05 0.57
CA GLN A 116 -18.54 -1.57 1.40
C GLN A 116 -18.11 -1.66 2.87
N GLU A 117 -19.05 -1.95 3.77
CA GLU A 117 -18.72 -2.10 5.19
C GLU A 117 -17.63 -3.17 5.40
N GLY A 118 -16.54 -2.80 6.08
CA GLY A 118 -15.38 -3.68 6.30
C GLY A 118 -14.41 -3.78 5.12
N HIS A 119 -14.68 -3.10 4.00
CA HIS A 119 -13.78 -3.06 2.84
C HIS A 119 -13.87 -1.70 2.15
N MET A 120 -12.96 -0.79 2.48
CA MET A 120 -12.99 0.60 1.98
C MET A 120 -11.81 0.86 1.06
N VAL A 121 -12.08 1.40 -0.13
CA VAL A 121 -11.02 1.82 -1.04
C VAL A 121 -10.41 3.13 -0.53
N VAL A 122 -9.10 3.09 -0.25
CA VAL A 122 -8.32 4.25 0.19
C VAL A 122 -7.84 5.09 -0.99
N ALA A 123 -7.38 4.43 -2.07
CA ALA A 123 -6.92 5.06 -3.29
C ALA A 123 -7.14 4.11 -4.49
N ALA A 124 -7.26 4.68 -5.69
CA ALA A 124 -7.40 3.90 -6.92
C ALA A 124 -6.81 4.65 -8.12
N VAL A 125 -6.24 3.89 -9.06
CA VAL A 125 -5.70 4.38 -10.35
C VAL A 125 -6.37 3.61 -11.50
N ASN A 126 -6.24 4.10 -12.72
CA ASN A 126 -6.67 3.31 -13.88
C ASN A 126 -5.77 2.07 -14.05
N GLY A 127 -6.36 0.99 -14.57
CA GLY A 127 -5.65 -0.23 -14.89
C GLY A 127 -5.14 -0.25 -16.33
N ASP A 128 -5.29 -1.42 -16.96
CA ASP A 128 -4.78 -1.76 -18.30
C ASP A 128 -5.49 -0.99 -19.44
N PHE A 129 -4.90 -1.07 -20.64
CA PHE A 129 -5.58 -0.69 -21.87
C PHE A 129 -6.76 -1.63 -22.16
N TYR A 130 -7.74 -1.09 -22.89
CA TYR A 130 -8.98 -1.80 -23.20
C TYR A 130 -9.54 -1.36 -24.55
N ASN A 131 -10.43 -2.20 -25.10
CA ASN A 131 -11.18 -1.86 -26.29
C ASN A 131 -12.28 -0.86 -25.95
N MET A 132 -12.17 0.37 -26.46
CA MET A 132 -13.11 1.47 -26.19
C MET A 132 -14.55 1.20 -26.65
N ALA A 133 -14.79 0.23 -27.55
CA ALA A 133 -16.13 -0.10 -28.04
C ALA A 133 -16.92 -0.98 -27.08
N ASN A 134 -16.26 -1.85 -26.32
CA ASN A 134 -16.93 -2.85 -25.45
C ASN A 134 -16.36 -2.93 -24.01
N GLY A 135 -15.27 -2.22 -23.70
CA GLY A 135 -14.62 -2.23 -22.40
C GLY A 135 -13.80 -3.48 -22.10
N GLU A 136 -13.53 -4.33 -23.10
CA GLU A 136 -12.71 -5.54 -22.92
C GLU A 136 -11.23 -5.17 -22.67
N PRO A 137 -10.63 -5.57 -21.52
CA PRO A 137 -9.21 -5.33 -21.24
C PRO A 137 -8.30 -6.05 -22.24
N PHE A 138 -7.10 -5.55 -22.50
CA PHE A 138 -6.16 -6.24 -23.41
C PHE A 138 -5.39 -7.37 -22.73
N GLY A 139 -4.93 -7.13 -21.51
CA GLY A 139 -4.27 -8.12 -20.67
C GLY A 139 -5.24 -9.02 -19.90
N ILE A 140 -4.66 -9.80 -19.00
CA ILE A 140 -5.41 -10.64 -18.08
C ILE A 140 -6.09 -9.79 -17.00
N VAL A 141 -7.22 -10.28 -16.48
CA VAL A 141 -7.83 -9.73 -15.27
C VAL A 141 -8.16 -10.87 -14.32
N PHE A 142 -7.57 -10.81 -13.13
CA PHE A 142 -7.92 -11.64 -11.98
C PHE A 142 -8.48 -10.76 -10.88
N LYS A 143 -9.63 -11.15 -10.36
CA LYS A 143 -10.30 -10.46 -9.26
C LYS A 143 -10.86 -11.49 -8.29
N ASP A 144 -10.63 -11.30 -6.99
CA ASP A 144 -11.15 -12.13 -5.90
C ASP A 144 -10.87 -13.64 -6.10
N GLY A 145 -9.67 -13.95 -6.61
CA GLY A 145 -9.25 -15.32 -6.91
C GLY A 145 -9.92 -15.96 -8.13
N ARG A 146 -10.68 -15.19 -8.92
CA ARG A 146 -11.34 -15.62 -10.14
C ARG A 146 -10.69 -14.98 -11.37
N GLU A 147 -10.49 -15.81 -12.40
CA GLU A 147 -10.16 -15.32 -13.75
C GLU A 147 -11.40 -14.62 -14.35
N VAL A 148 -11.29 -13.32 -14.58
CA VAL A 148 -12.32 -12.49 -15.23
C VAL A 148 -12.04 -12.38 -16.73
N LYS A 149 -10.76 -12.18 -17.09
CA LYS A 149 -10.31 -12.24 -18.48
C LYS A 149 -9.06 -13.13 -18.60
N PRO A 150 -9.15 -14.27 -19.33
CA PRO A 150 -7.99 -15.06 -19.69
C PRO A 150 -7.18 -14.39 -20.81
N GLY A 151 -5.89 -14.73 -20.86
CA GLY A 151 -5.03 -14.44 -21.99
C GLY A 151 -4.63 -12.97 -22.14
N MET A 152 -3.45 -12.78 -22.72
CA MET A 152 -2.89 -11.49 -23.08
C MET A 152 -2.07 -11.64 -24.38
N PHE A 153 -1.74 -10.52 -25.02
CA PHE A 153 -0.77 -10.54 -26.14
C PHE A 153 0.61 -10.97 -25.65
N SER A 154 1.42 -11.58 -26.52
CA SER A 154 2.70 -12.19 -26.16
C SER A 154 3.74 -11.22 -25.58
N ASP A 155 3.64 -9.94 -25.94
CA ASP A 155 4.51 -8.84 -25.48
C ASP A 155 3.88 -8.01 -24.35
N TRP A 156 2.67 -8.36 -23.93
CA TRP A 156 1.98 -7.69 -22.84
C TRP A 156 2.55 -8.09 -21.47
N ARG A 157 2.39 -7.19 -20.51
CA ARG A 157 2.77 -7.43 -19.10
C ARG A 157 1.56 -7.26 -18.21
N PHE A 158 1.62 -7.84 -17.02
CA PHE A 158 0.64 -7.62 -15.97
C PHE A 158 1.32 -7.32 -14.65
N PHE A 159 0.57 -6.66 -13.77
CA PHE A 159 0.91 -6.50 -12.36
C PHE A 159 -0.07 -7.34 -11.53
N ALA A 160 0.43 -8.03 -10.51
CA ALA A 160 -0.41 -8.83 -9.62
C ALA A 160 0.13 -8.81 -8.18
N ILE A 161 -0.78 -8.99 -7.23
CA ILE A 161 -0.46 -9.38 -5.85
C ILE A 161 -0.79 -10.87 -5.71
N THR A 162 0.21 -11.68 -5.35
CA THR A 162 0.01 -13.12 -5.13
C THR A 162 -0.71 -13.38 -3.81
N LYS A 163 -1.17 -14.62 -3.59
CA LYS A 163 -1.78 -15.04 -2.31
C LYS A 163 -0.83 -14.87 -1.11
N ASP A 164 0.47 -14.89 -1.35
CA ASP A 164 1.51 -14.65 -0.34
C ASP A 164 1.84 -13.16 -0.19
N ARG A 165 0.98 -12.26 -0.70
CA ARG A 165 1.11 -10.80 -0.65
C ARG A 165 2.36 -10.25 -1.34
N LYS A 166 2.90 -10.96 -2.33
CA LYS A 166 4.05 -10.50 -3.11
C LYS A 166 3.59 -9.81 -4.38
N ALA A 167 4.16 -8.63 -4.65
CA ALA A 167 3.99 -7.95 -5.91
C ALA A 167 4.80 -8.65 -7.03
N VAL A 168 4.18 -8.83 -8.18
CA VAL A 168 4.78 -9.45 -9.37
C VAL A 168 4.47 -8.59 -10.58
N ILE A 169 5.50 -8.35 -11.41
CA ILE A 169 5.34 -7.92 -12.80
C ILE A 169 5.66 -9.14 -13.67
N GLY A 170 4.64 -9.65 -14.35
CA GLY A 170 4.75 -10.87 -15.16
C GLY A 170 4.46 -10.63 -16.64
N ASP A 171 4.73 -11.66 -17.42
CA ASP A 171 4.42 -11.76 -18.85
C ASP A 171 3.60 -13.02 -19.14
N VAL A 172 3.35 -13.30 -20.42
CA VAL A 172 2.60 -14.50 -20.83
C VAL A 172 3.24 -15.82 -20.39
N ASN A 173 4.56 -15.89 -20.21
CA ASN A 173 5.25 -17.11 -19.76
C ASN A 173 5.11 -17.31 -18.26
N TYR A 174 5.06 -16.22 -17.49
CA TYR A 174 4.77 -16.30 -16.06
C TYR A 174 3.33 -16.81 -15.83
N TYR A 175 2.40 -16.41 -16.70
CA TYR A 175 0.97 -16.68 -16.53
C TYR A 175 0.57 -18.14 -16.84
N ASN A 176 1.26 -18.80 -17.78
CA ASN A 176 0.92 -20.12 -18.29
C ASN A 176 1.47 -21.30 -17.48
#